data_AF-A0A932U4Z8-F1
#
_entry.id   AF-A0A932U4Z8-F1
#
_cell.length_a   1.000
_cell.length_b   1.000
_cell.length_c   1.000
_cell.angle_alpha   90.00
_cell.angle_beta   90.00
_cell.angle_gamma   90.00
#
_symmetry.space_group_name_H-M   'P 1'
#
loop_
_entity.id
_entity.type
_entity.pdbx_description
1 polymer ?
#
loop_
_entity_poly.entity_id
_entity_poly.type
_entity_poly.pdbx_seq_one_letter_code
_entity_poly.pdbx_strand_id
1 'polypeptide(L)'
;MTEPPVYDVFIAYSPAEEDWVHTRLKRDLEATGLSVATQEEFTPGRPKVDNWERTLAASRRLLLIITPAWLEDNWQRFAGQLAQQLDVSGDDGRLIPLLYQPTPELPPRLARLTPVDFSDPARRVREWPRLLKALGVADGVAPGDLPTDHLPPHAPLPYGSRMPYGHNPLFTGRESELLALAGALRAGSTAAIGQIAAATGLGGIGKSQLAVEFVHRYGRFFAGGVFWLSFADPASVLAEAAACGDFPDLPLPEQAALVQRRWQEATPRLLVFDNCEEEELLDRWRPRSGGCRVLLTSRRSAWDLVLGVRSLALGVLPRAESVAFLRKFRADLPAADPELHALAAELGDLPLALHLAGSYLHRYRHSVTPAAYRDDLRRVDILNHPSLQSGGISPTGHEQHVARTFALSFDRLHPDDPADALALALLRRAACFAPGEPIPRDLLLKTLAGEEANSAADDGRQTTDDGR
;
A
#
# COMPACT_ATOMS: atom_id res chain seq x y z
N MET A 1 20.46 24.23 -34.61
CA MET A 1 19.71 24.46 -33.37
C MET A 1 19.14 23.12 -32.97
N THR A 2 19.69 22.49 -31.93
CA THR A 2 19.20 21.21 -31.41
C THR A 2 17.86 21.44 -30.72
N GLU A 3 16.85 20.64 -31.05
CA GLU A 3 15.57 20.62 -30.33
C GLU A 3 15.81 20.39 -28.83
N PRO A 4 14.98 20.98 -27.95
CA PRO A 4 15.09 20.72 -26.51
C PRO A 4 14.89 19.23 -26.22
N PRO A 5 15.57 18.68 -25.21
CA PRO A 5 15.43 17.27 -24.85
C PRO A 5 13.98 16.97 -24.46
N VAL A 6 13.45 15.85 -24.99
CA VAL A 6 12.10 15.34 -24.76
C VAL A 6 12.02 14.57 -23.43
N TYR A 7 13.13 13.97 -23.01
CA TYR A 7 13.21 13.16 -21.79
C TYR A 7 14.21 13.78 -20.80
N ASP A 8 13.91 13.67 -19.51
CA ASP A 8 14.83 14.07 -18.44
C ASP A 8 15.98 13.07 -18.30
N VAL A 9 15.68 11.78 -18.45
CA VAL A 9 16.68 10.71 -18.33
C VAL A 9 16.42 9.56 -19.29
N PHE A 10 17.48 9.04 -19.91
CA PHE A 10 17.49 7.76 -20.61
C PHE A 10 18.22 6.73 -19.76
N ILE A 11 17.60 5.56 -19.53
CA ILE A 11 18.19 4.45 -18.78
C ILE A 11 18.81 3.43 -19.74
N ALA A 12 20.10 3.21 -19.59
CA ALA A 12 20.89 2.24 -20.33
C ALA A 12 21.24 1.03 -19.43
N TYR A 13 20.86 -0.18 -19.85
CA TYR A 13 20.95 -1.40 -19.04
C TYR A 13 21.20 -2.64 -19.92
N SER A 14 21.63 -3.76 -19.32
CA SER A 14 21.71 -5.05 -20.02
C SER A 14 20.35 -5.75 -20.00
N PRO A 15 20.02 -6.62 -20.97
CA PRO A 15 18.79 -7.40 -20.94
C PRO A 15 18.58 -8.19 -19.64
N ALA A 16 19.68 -8.54 -18.94
CA ALA A 16 19.63 -9.20 -17.64
C ALA A 16 18.93 -8.38 -16.54
N GLU A 17 18.89 -7.04 -16.65
CA GLU A 17 18.24 -6.16 -15.69
C GLU A 17 16.89 -5.60 -16.18
N GLU A 18 16.42 -6.01 -17.36
CA GLU A 18 15.20 -5.49 -17.99
C GLU A 18 14.00 -5.50 -17.03
N ASP A 19 13.69 -6.65 -16.45
CA ASP A 19 12.57 -6.80 -15.51
C ASP A 19 12.66 -5.80 -14.35
N TRP A 20 13.84 -5.65 -13.73
CA TRP A 20 14.03 -4.72 -12.61
C TRP A 20 13.92 -3.25 -13.07
N VAL A 21 14.50 -2.92 -14.23
CA VAL A 21 14.43 -1.56 -14.76
C VAL A 21 12.98 -1.16 -15.05
N HIS A 22 12.18 -2.01 -15.69
CA HIS A 22 10.80 -1.69 -16.04
C HIS A 22 9.86 -1.74 -14.84
N THR A 23 9.95 -2.77 -14.00
CA THR A 23 8.98 -2.98 -12.92
C THR A 23 9.24 -2.12 -11.68
N ARG A 24 10.48 -1.63 -11.50
CA ARG A 24 10.90 -0.84 -10.33
C ARG A 24 11.49 0.50 -10.75
N LEU A 25 12.68 0.51 -11.35
CA LEU A 25 13.48 1.73 -11.46
C LEU A 25 12.80 2.82 -12.31
N LYS A 26 12.33 2.48 -13.52
CA LYS A 26 11.62 3.40 -14.43
C LYS A 26 10.41 4.01 -13.73
N ARG A 27 9.54 3.14 -13.20
CA ARG A 27 8.33 3.53 -12.48
C ARG A 27 8.62 4.47 -11.31
N ASP A 28 9.63 4.13 -10.50
CA ASP A 28 9.97 4.90 -9.30
C ASP A 28 10.65 6.24 -9.65
N LEU A 29 11.33 6.36 -10.79
CA LEU A 29 11.83 7.63 -11.32
C LEU A 29 10.70 8.50 -11.92
N GLU A 30 9.81 7.91 -12.71
CA GLU A 30 8.61 8.60 -13.25
C GLU A 30 7.71 9.13 -12.13
N ALA A 31 7.63 8.41 -11.00
CA ALA A 31 6.92 8.84 -9.79
C ALA A 31 7.40 10.20 -9.25
N THR A 32 8.65 10.57 -9.54
CA THR A 32 9.24 11.85 -9.13
C THR A 32 8.94 13.00 -10.11
N GLY A 33 8.18 12.72 -11.17
CA GLY A 33 7.82 13.68 -12.21
C GLY A 33 8.81 13.73 -13.38
N LEU A 34 9.83 12.85 -13.39
CA LEU A 34 10.77 12.74 -14.50
C LEU A 34 10.13 12.04 -15.70
N SER A 35 10.42 12.53 -16.89
CA SER A 35 10.20 11.81 -18.14
C SER A 35 11.36 10.85 -18.42
N VAL A 36 11.07 9.55 -18.52
CA VAL A 36 12.08 8.48 -18.57
C VAL A 36 12.01 7.72 -19.89
N ALA A 37 13.11 7.69 -20.63
CA ALA A 37 13.28 6.83 -21.80
C ALA A 37 14.03 5.54 -21.44
N THR A 38 13.75 4.46 -22.17
CA THR A 38 14.44 3.17 -22.12
C THR A 38 14.68 2.64 -23.54
N GLN A 39 15.19 1.41 -23.66
CA GLN A 39 15.36 0.76 -24.96
C GLN A 39 14.03 0.40 -25.65
N GLU A 40 12.89 0.54 -24.97
CA GLU A 40 11.54 0.40 -25.55
C GLU A 40 11.21 1.49 -26.57
N GLU A 41 11.86 2.65 -26.48
CA GLU A 41 11.67 3.76 -27.42
C GLU A 41 12.34 3.53 -28.78
N PHE A 42 13.09 2.44 -28.90
CA PHE A 42 13.82 2.11 -30.13
C PHE A 42 12.86 1.70 -31.23
N THR A 43 13.05 2.26 -32.42
CA THR A 43 12.23 1.90 -33.58
C THR A 43 12.72 0.57 -34.15
N PRO A 44 11.87 -0.47 -34.23
CA PRO A 44 12.24 -1.74 -34.84
C PRO A 44 12.67 -1.55 -36.31
N GLY A 45 13.68 -2.31 -36.74
CA GLY A 45 14.23 -2.25 -38.11
C GLY A 45 15.20 -1.10 -38.38
N ARG A 46 15.40 -0.18 -37.42
CA ARG A 46 16.44 0.86 -37.50
C ARG A 46 17.79 0.33 -36.97
N PRO A 47 18.94 0.79 -37.49
CA PRO A 47 20.24 0.45 -36.92
C PRO A 47 20.29 0.79 -35.43
N LYS A 48 20.87 -0.10 -34.63
CA LYS A 48 20.97 0.10 -33.18
C LYS A 48 21.70 1.39 -32.83
N VAL A 49 22.77 1.77 -33.57
CA VAL A 49 23.52 3.03 -33.32
C VAL A 49 22.57 4.23 -33.39
N ASP A 50 21.80 4.33 -34.47
CA ASP A 50 20.88 5.45 -34.70
C ASP A 50 19.80 5.54 -33.62
N ASN A 51 19.30 4.38 -33.14
CA ASN A 51 18.34 4.34 -32.04
C ASN A 51 18.95 4.91 -30.74
N TRP A 52 20.20 4.56 -30.44
CA TRP A 52 20.93 5.08 -29.29
C TRP A 52 21.21 6.58 -29.42
N GLU A 53 21.78 7.04 -30.55
CA GLU A 53 22.12 8.44 -30.78
C GLU A 53 20.90 9.36 -30.66
N ARG A 54 19.77 8.96 -31.25
CA ARG A 54 18.53 9.75 -31.19
C ARG A 54 17.97 9.86 -29.78
N THR A 55 17.94 8.74 -29.05
CA THR A 55 17.40 8.73 -27.69
C THR A 55 18.31 9.54 -26.76
N LEU A 56 19.62 9.39 -26.88
CA LEU A 56 20.60 10.20 -26.14
C LEU A 56 20.51 11.70 -26.46
N ALA A 57 20.31 12.07 -27.73
CA ALA A 57 20.12 13.46 -28.13
C ALA A 57 18.80 14.04 -27.59
N ALA A 58 17.76 13.21 -27.51
CA ALA A 58 16.46 13.56 -26.95
C ALA A 58 16.42 13.52 -25.41
N SER A 59 17.50 13.14 -24.72
CA SER A 59 17.53 13.04 -23.26
C SER A 59 18.54 14.00 -22.62
N ARG A 60 18.14 14.59 -21.49
CA ARG A 60 19.00 15.50 -20.73
C ARG A 60 20.12 14.77 -20.00
N ARG A 61 19.84 13.61 -19.41
CA ARG A 61 20.81 12.76 -18.71
C ARG A 61 20.78 11.32 -19.24
N LEU A 62 21.89 10.61 -19.11
CA LEU A 62 22.00 9.16 -19.28
C LEU A 62 22.28 8.53 -17.93
N LEU A 63 21.39 7.65 -17.47
CA LEU A 63 21.61 6.79 -16.32
C LEU A 63 22.11 5.43 -16.80
N LEU A 64 23.36 5.11 -16.50
CA LEU A 64 24.00 3.88 -16.93
C LEU A 64 23.99 2.84 -15.82
N ILE A 65 23.21 1.77 -15.99
CA ILE A 65 23.14 0.65 -15.05
C ILE A 65 24.35 -0.26 -15.29
N ILE A 66 25.23 -0.35 -14.29
CA ILE A 66 26.46 -1.13 -14.34
C ILE A 66 26.28 -2.42 -13.54
N THR A 67 26.50 -3.53 -14.22
CA THR A 67 26.60 -4.89 -13.67
C THR A 67 27.77 -5.62 -14.34
N PRO A 68 28.22 -6.77 -13.79
CA PRO A 68 29.18 -7.64 -14.48
C PRO A 68 28.69 -8.03 -15.88
N ALA A 69 27.41 -8.38 -16.03
CA ALA A 69 26.80 -8.70 -17.33
C ALA A 69 26.90 -7.54 -18.31
N TRP A 70 26.82 -6.30 -17.81
CA TRP A 70 26.97 -5.11 -18.64
C TRP A 70 28.38 -4.92 -19.19
N LEU A 71 29.41 -5.26 -18.39
CA LEU A 71 30.81 -5.13 -18.80
C LEU A 71 31.22 -6.11 -19.91
N GLU A 72 30.50 -7.21 -20.05
CA GLU A 72 30.77 -8.28 -21.01
C GLU A 72 30.16 -8.01 -22.40
N ASP A 73 29.12 -7.18 -22.50
CA ASP A 73 28.44 -6.90 -23.77
C ASP A 73 29.12 -5.75 -24.57
N ASN A 74 29.56 -6.09 -25.79
CA ASN A 74 30.19 -5.16 -26.73
C ASN A 74 29.29 -3.98 -27.13
N TRP A 75 27.96 -4.15 -27.15
CA TRP A 75 27.04 -3.05 -27.49
C TRP A 75 26.92 -2.02 -26.36
N GLN A 76 27.12 -2.48 -25.14
CA GLN A 76 26.95 -1.69 -23.94
C GLN A 76 28.23 -0.88 -23.66
N ARG A 77 29.40 -1.45 -23.97
CA ARG A 77 30.66 -0.69 -24.10
C ARG A 77 30.55 0.46 -25.11
N PHE A 78 29.80 0.28 -26.20
CA PHE A 78 29.56 1.32 -27.20
C PHE A 78 28.66 2.46 -26.68
N ALA A 79 27.60 2.16 -25.93
CA ALA A 79 26.78 3.18 -25.25
C ALA A 79 27.61 4.05 -24.29
N GLY A 80 28.54 3.45 -23.53
CA GLY A 80 29.48 4.18 -22.67
C GLY A 80 30.46 5.08 -23.46
N GLN A 81 30.83 4.70 -24.69
CA GLN A 81 31.67 5.52 -25.57
C GLN A 81 30.91 6.70 -26.18
N LEU A 82 29.66 6.50 -26.60
CA LEU A 82 28.77 7.54 -27.12
C LEU A 82 28.45 8.62 -26.09
N ALA A 83 28.17 8.22 -24.85
CA ALA A 83 27.90 9.15 -23.76
C ALA A 83 29.08 10.09 -23.47
N GLN A 84 30.31 9.59 -23.56
CA GLN A 84 31.53 10.36 -23.34
C GLN A 84 31.85 11.31 -24.49
N GLN A 85 31.42 11.01 -25.72
CA GLN A 85 31.55 11.95 -26.83
C GLN A 85 30.60 13.14 -26.69
N LEU A 86 29.48 12.97 -25.99
CA LEU A 86 28.47 14.00 -25.75
C LEU A 86 28.72 14.84 -24.48
N ASP A 87 29.68 14.44 -23.64
CA ASP A 87 30.12 15.13 -22.41
C ASP A 87 31.61 14.82 -22.19
N VAL A 88 32.46 15.46 -23.00
CA VAL A 88 33.90 15.14 -23.12
C VAL A 88 34.69 15.48 -21.85
N SER A 89 34.24 16.47 -21.08
CA SER A 89 34.88 16.86 -19.81
C SER A 89 34.24 16.21 -18.58
N GLY A 90 32.99 15.75 -18.68
CA GLY A 90 32.23 15.19 -17.56
C GLY A 90 31.64 16.25 -16.62
N ASP A 91 31.82 17.54 -16.94
CA ASP A 91 31.41 18.66 -16.10
C ASP A 91 29.89 18.91 -16.17
N ASP A 92 29.23 18.50 -17.25
CA ASP A 92 27.79 18.66 -17.43
C ASP A 92 26.98 17.60 -16.67
N GLY A 93 27.67 16.61 -16.09
CA GLY A 93 27.07 15.50 -15.36
C GLY A 93 26.12 14.67 -16.24
N ARG A 94 26.31 14.67 -17.56
CA ARG A 94 25.36 14.09 -18.50
C ARG A 94 25.26 12.57 -18.34
N LEU A 95 26.36 11.92 -17.98
CA LEU A 95 26.43 10.49 -17.67
C LEU A 95 26.47 10.28 -16.15
N ILE A 96 25.49 9.53 -15.64
CA ILE A 96 25.41 9.12 -14.23
C ILE A 96 25.58 7.60 -14.16
N PRO A 97 26.71 7.09 -13.66
CA PRO A 97 26.89 5.66 -13.44
C PRO A 97 26.09 5.20 -12.21
N LEU A 98 25.36 4.10 -12.33
CA LEU A 98 24.66 3.44 -11.22
C LEU A 98 25.17 2.00 -11.10
N LEU A 99 25.90 1.71 -10.03
CA LEU A 99 26.40 0.37 -9.75
C LEU A 99 25.28 -0.48 -9.15
N TYR A 100 24.64 -1.36 -9.93
CA TYR A 100 23.54 -2.17 -9.41
C TYR A 100 24.02 -3.43 -8.69
N GLN A 101 25.18 -3.95 -9.08
CA GLN A 101 25.83 -5.10 -8.46
C GLN A 101 27.30 -4.77 -8.13
N PRO A 102 27.89 -5.41 -7.09
CA PRO A 102 29.30 -5.25 -6.77
C PRO A 102 30.16 -5.53 -8.01
N THR A 103 30.88 -4.51 -8.47
CA THR A 103 31.68 -4.58 -9.70
C THR A 103 33.09 -4.10 -9.36
N PRO A 104 34.05 -5.03 -9.16
CA PRO A 104 35.36 -4.71 -8.58
C PRO A 104 36.27 -3.89 -9.51
N GLU A 105 36.12 -4.03 -10.83
CA GLU A 105 36.92 -3.30 -11.81
C GLU A 105 36.02 -2.58 -12.83
N LEU A 106 35.94 -1.26 -12.70
CA LEU A 106 35.35 -0.40 -13.72
C LEU A 106 36.38 -0.04 -14.78
N PRO A 107 35.99 0.04 -16.06
CA PRO A 107 36.84 0.62 -17.09
C PRO A 107 37.35 2.00 -16.64
N PRO A 108 38.62 2.37 -16.90
CA PRO A 108 39.23 3.60 -16.39
C PRO A 108 38.44 4.88 -16.67
N ARG A 109 37.62 4.87 -17.72
CA ARG A 109 36.78 5.99 -18.12
C ARG A 109 35.55 6.17 -17.21
N LEU A 110 34.95 5.07 -16.75
CA LEU A 110 33.85 5.10 -15.78
C LEU A 110 34.37 5.26 -14.35
N ALA A 111 35.57 4.74 -14.06
CA ALA A 111 36.23 4.90 -12.75
C ALA A 111 36.57 6.37 -12.40
N ARG A 112 36.56 7.28 -13.38
CA ARG A 112 36.74 8.73 -13.17
C ARG A 112 35.47 9.42 -12.66
N LEU A 113 34.30 8.82 -12.87
CA LEU A 113 33.02 9.36 -12.43
C LEU A 113 32.68 8.80 -11.05
N THR A 114 32.02 9.61 -10.22
CA THR A 114 31.48 9.12 -8.95
C THR A 114 30.17 8.39 -9.20
N PRO A 115 30.08 7.06 -8.98
CA PRO A 115 28.86 6.32 -9.21
C PRO A 115 27.85 6.53 -8.08
N VAL A 116 26.57 6.34 -8.41
CA VAL A 116 25.50 6.06 -7.44
C VAL A 116 25.57 4.56 -7.12
N ASP A 117 25.81 4.21 -5.86
CA ASP A 117 26.08 2.82 -5.48
C ASP A 117 24.83 2.09 -4.98
N PHE A 118 24.26 1.26 -5.85
CA PHE A 118 23.10 0.40 -5.58
C PHE A 118 23.52 -1.07 -5.38
N SER A 119 24.80 -1.37 -5.21
CA SER A 119 25.30 -2.74 -5.07
C SER A 119 24.78 -3.47 -3.83
N ASP A 120 24.37 -2.70 -2.81
CA ASP A 120 23.81 -3.16 -1.55
C ASP A 120 22.44 -2.49 -1.30
N PRO A 121 21.37 -3.25 -1.01
CA PRO A 121 20.06 -2.69 -0.68
C PRO A 121 20.06 -1.60 0.40
N ALA A 122 20.91 -1.72 1.43
CA ALA A 122 21.03 -0.72 2.48
C ALA A 122 21.62 0.61 1.97
N ARG A 123 22.47 0.55 0.93
CA ARG A 123 23.03 1.73 0.23
C ARG A 123 22.03 2.33 -0.74
N ARG A 124 21.22 1.52 -1.44
CA ARG A 124 20.20 1.99 -2.41
C ARG A 124 19.32 3.09 -1.83
N VAL A 125 18.80 2.88 -0.63
CA VAL A 125 17.92 3.86 0.05
C VAL A 125 18.66 5.17 0.37
N ARG A 126 19.95 5.11 0.70
CA ARG A 126 20.79 6.30 1.01
C ARG A 126 21.24 7.04 -0.24
N GLU A 127 21.50 6.30 -1.31
CA GLU A 127 21.96 6.82 -2.59
C GLU A 127 20.80 7.31 -3.47
N TRP A 128 19.56 6.90 -3.20
CA TRP A 128 18.37 7.34 -3.93
C TRP A 128 18.21 8.87 -3.96
N PRO A 129 18.28 9.62 -2.84
CA PRO A 129 18.25 11.09 -2.90
C PRO A 129 19.41 11.69 -3.71
N ARG A 130 20.60 11.08 -3.68
CA ARG A 130 21.76 11.54 -4.48
C ARG A 130 21.50 11.33 -5.97
N LEU A 131 20.89 10.21 -6.36
CA LEU A 131 20.45 9.95 -7.72
C LEU A 131 19.42 10.99 -8.18
N LEU A 132 18.37 11.22 -7.40
CA LEU A 132 17.33 12.21 -7.74
C LEU A 132 17.92 13.61 -7.94
N LYS A 133 18.80 14.03 -7.02
CA LYS A 133 19.53 15.30 -7.14
C LYS A 133 20.40 15.35 -8.39
N ALA A 134 21.12 14.26 -8.70
CA ALA A 134 21.91 14.17 -9.91
C ALA A 134 21.05 14.27 -11.17
N LEU A 135 19.83 13.72 -11.15
CA LEU A 135 18.85 13.82 -12.25
C LEU A 135 18.14 15.18 -12.32
N GLY A 136 18.43 16.11 -11.41
CA GLY A 136 17.85 17.45 -11.39
C GLY A 136 16.45 17.50 -10.78
N VAL A 137 16.03 16.46 -10.06
CA VAL A 137 14.86 16.53 -9.18
C VAL A 137 15.23 17.45 -8.02
N ALA A 138 14.49 18.54 -7.84
CA ALA A 138 14.69 19.45 -6.72
C ALA A 138 14.65 18.66 -5.40
N ASP A 139 15.52 19.03 -4.44
CA ASP A 139 15.53 18.42 -3.11
C ASP A 139 14.07 18.31 -2.63
N GLY A 140 13.65 17.09 -2.29
CA GLY A 140 12.26 16.76 -2.05
C GLY A 140 11.60 17.80 -1.15
N VAL A 141 10.40 18.22 -1.57
CA VAL A 141 9.51 19.12 -0.85
C VAL A 141 9.61 18.80 0.65
N ALA A 142 10.02 19.78 1.45
CA ALA A 142 10.16 19.58 2.89
C ALA A 142 8.82 19.08 3.47
N PRO A 143 8.80 18.28 4.54
CA PRO A 143 7.54 17.79 5.14
C PRO A 143 6.64 18.94 5.66
N GLY A 144 7.15 20.17 5.67
CA GLY A 144 6.40 21.41 5.93
C GLY A 144 5.57 21.95 4.75
N ASP A 145 5.55 21.28 3.60
CA ASP A 145 4.90 21.75 2.36
C ASP A 145 3.85 20.76 1.81
N LEU A 146 3.28 19.92 2.69
CA LEU A 146 2.11 19.11 2.33
C LEU A 146 0.97 20.04 1.84
N PRO A 147 0.38 19.82 0.65
CA PRO A 147 -0.80 20.55 0.22
C PRO A 147 -1.94 20.36 1.22
N THR A 148 -2.61 21.46 1.57
CA THR A 148 -3.69 21.47 2.59
C THR A 148 -4.95 22.17 2.11
N ASP A 149 -4.88 22.77 0.93
CA ASP A 149 -5.89 23.55 0.24
C ASP A 149 -6.55 22.77 -0.90
N HIS A 150 -5.88 21.73 -1.42
CA HIS A 150 -6.41 20.85 -2.46
C HIS A 150 -5.86 19.44 -2.28
N LEU A 151 -6.63 18.43 -2.69
CA LEU A 151 -6.17 17.05 -2.67
C LEU A 151 -5.18 16.76 -3.81
N PRO A 152 -3.98 16.25 -3.52
CA PRO A 152 -3.09 15.71 -4.54
C PRO A 152 -3.76 14.54 -5.26
N PRO A 153 -3.42 14.32 -6.56
CA PRO A 153 -3.82 13.10 -7.25
C PRO A 153 -3.19 11.86 -6.60
N HIS A 154 -3.52 10.67 -7.11
CA HIS A 154 -2.78 9.47 -6.73
C HIS A 154 -1.40 9.50 -7.37
N ALA A 155 -0.37 9.00 -6.68
CA ALA A 155 0.98 8.91 -7.22
C ALA A 155 1.70 7.67 -6.68
N PRO A 156 2.73 7.18 -7.38
CA PRO A 156 3.52 6.07 -6.87
C PRO A 156 4.27 6.48 -5.61
N LEU A 157 4.56 5.49 -4.76
CA LEU A 157 5.30 5.72 -3.52
C LEU A 157 6.81 5.80 -3.79
N PRO A 158 7.57 6.56 -2.99
CA PRO A 158 9.02 6.63 -3.12
C PRO A 158 9.69 5.26 -3.02
N TYR A 159 10.83 5.11 -3.72
CA TYR A 159 11.61 3.87 -3.73
C TYR A 159 11.91 3.38 -2.30
N GLY A 160 11.78 2.07 -2.07
CA GLY A 160 12.02 1.45 -0.77
C GLY A 160 10.87 1.58 0.24
N SER A 161 9.74 2.19 -0.16
CA SER A 161 8.53 2.19 0.68
C SER A 161 7.99 0.77 0.91
N ARG A 162 7.55 0.51 2.14
CA ARG A 162 6.81 -0.71 2.54
C ARG A 162 5.35 -0.34 2.74
N MET A 163 4.54 -0.58 1.71
CA MET A 163 3.08 -0.37 1.75
C MET A 163 2.37 -1.63 1.23
N PRO A 164 1.82 -2.48 2.11
CA PRO A 164 1.24 -3.76 1.71
C PRO A 164 -0.13 -3.61 1.04
N TYR A 165 -0.78 -2.45 1.16
CA TYR A 165 -2.13 -2.22 0.65
C TYR A 165 -2.11 -1.39 -0.63
N GLY A 166 -2.77 -1.90 -1.68
CA GLY A 166 -3.11 -1.12 -2.86
C GLY A 166 -4.14 -0.04 -2.57
N HIS A 167 -4.25 0.95 -3.46
CA HIS A 167 -5.32 1.95 -3.35
C HIS A 167 -6.68 1.26 -3.54
N ASN A 168 -7.70 1.76 -2.85
CA ASN A 168 -9.06 1.24 -2.97
C ASN A 168 -9.83 2.03 -4.04
N PRO A 169 -10.16 1.46 -5.21
CA PRO A 169 -10.85 2.18 -6.29
C PRO A 169 -12.28 2.60 -5.91
N LEU A 170 -12.84 1.97 -4.87
CA LEU A 170 -14.17 2.32 -4.36
C LEU A 170 -14.14 3.41 -3.29
N PHE A 171 -12.96 3.84 -2.80
CA PHE A 171 -12.85 4.92 -1.82
C PHE A 171 -13.63 6.16 -2.29
N THR A 172 -14.34 6.82 -1.36
CA THR A 172 -15.18 7.97 -1.68
C THR A 172 -15.29 8.91 -0.50
N GLY A 173 -15.52 10.18 -0.79
CA GLY A 173 -15.66 11.20 0.25
C GLY A 173 -14.37 11.46 1.01
N ARG A 174 -14.50 11.99 2.23
CA ARG A 174 -13.39 12.20 3.17
C ARG A 174 -12.31 13.20 2.74
N GLU A 175 -12.64 14.08 1.79
CA GLU A 175 -11.69 15.10 1.33
C GLU A 175 -11.26 16.04 2.46
N SER A 176 -12.23 16.53 3.25
CA SER A 176 -11.94 17.35 4.42
C SER A 176 -11.03 16.66 5.42
N GLU A 177 -11.24 15.37 5.67
CA GLU A 177 -10.47 14.57 6.61
C GLU A 177 -9.04 14.34 6.11
N LEU A 178 -8.86 14.08 4.81
CA LEU A 178 -7.53 13.96 4.20
C LEU A 178 -6.74 15.27 4.28
N LEU A 179 -7.37 16.41 4.00
CA LEU A 179 -6.74 17.73 4.12
C LEU A 179 -6.42 18.08 5.58
N ALA A 180 -7.30 17.71 6.52
CA ALA A 180 -7.06 17.87 7.95
C ALA A 180 -5.88 17.03 8.43
N LEU A 181 -5.72 15.79 7.94
CA LEU A 181 -4.54 14.96 8.22
C LEU A 181 -3.27 15.59 7.68
N ALA A 182 -3.30 16.12 6.45
CA ALA A 182 -2.16 16.82 5.87
C ALA A 182 -1.77 18.03 6.73
N GLY A 183 -2.75 18.83 7.18
CA GLY A 183 -2.52 19.95 8.08
C GLY A 183 -1.95 19.54 9.43
N ALA A 184 -2.43 18.44 10.01
CA ALA A 184 -1.93 17.91 11.28
C ALA A 184 -0.47 17.43 11.17
N LEU A 185 -0.11 16.72 10.11
CA LEU A 185 1.26 16.24 9.84
C LEU A 185 2.20 17.36 9.37
N ARG A 186 1.67 18.44 8.80
CA ARG A 186 2.43 19.65 8.48
C ARG A 186 2.80 20.43 9.76
N ALA A 187 1.84 20.58 10.67
CA ALA A 187 1.98 21.37 11.91
C ALA A 187 2.63 20.61 13.08
N GLY A 188 2.85 19.31 12.96
CA GLY A 188 3.42 18.47 14.01
C GLY A 188 4.05 17.20 13.46
N SER A 189 4.69 16.41 14.31
CA SER A 189 5.32 15.15 13.91
C SER A 189 4.37 13.95 13.89
N THR A 190 3.29 13.98 14.68
CA THR A 190 2.40 12.82 14.87
C THR A 190 0.92 13.20 14.78
N ALA A 191 0.17 12.50 13.93
CA ALA A 191 -1.28 12.59 13.83
C ALA A 191 -1.92 11.21 14.01
N ALA A 192 -3.08 11.17 14.68
CA ALA A 192 -3.86 9.96 14.90
C ALA A 192 -5.25 10.08 14.29
N ILE A 193 -5.64 9.08 13.50
CA ILE A 193 -7.03 8.89 13.10
C ILE A 193 -7.70 8.10 14.22
N GLY A 194 -8.39 8.83 15.10
CA GLY A 194 -9.14 8.30 16.23
C GLY A 194 -10.63 8.26 15.95
N GLN A 195 -11.39 7.77 16.93
CA GLN A 195 -12.85 7.80 16.89
C GLN A 195 -13.40 8.94 17.75
N ILE A 196 -14.59 9.43 17.42
CA ILE A 196 -15.32 10.38 18.27
C ILE A 196 -15.56 9.69 19.64
N ALA A 197 -15.48 10.41 20.76
CA ALA A 197 -15.62 9.80 22.10
C ALA A 197 -17.00 9.14 22.34
N ALA A 198 -18.06 9.57 21.64
CA ALA A 198 -19.37 8.90 21.64
C ALA A 198 -19.41 7.60 20.80
N ALA A 199 -18.31 7.30 20.10
CA ALA A 199 -18.15 6.23 19.14
C ALA A 199 -17.10 5.21 19.63
N THR A 200 -16.95 5.00 20.94
CA THR A 200 -16.05 3.99 21.47
C THR A 200 -16.52 2.57 21.09
N GLY A 201 -15.87 1.94 20.11
CA GLY A 201 -16.18 0.57 19.64
C GLY A 201 -16.31 0.41 18.12
N LEU A 202 -16.06 1.45 17.31
CA LEU A 202 -16.32 1.41 15.87
C LEU A 202 -15.24 0.68 15.07
N GLY A 203 -15.45 -0.62 14.84
CA GLY A 203 -14.92 -1.33 13.68
C GLY A 203 -15.63 -0.86 12.39
N GLY A 204 -14.89 -0.75 11.28
CA GLY A 204 -15.51 -0.54 9.95
C GLY A 204 -15.84 0.90 9.54
N ILE A 205 -15.47 1.92 10.33
CA ILE A 205 -15.63 3.35 9.96
C ILE A 205 -14.64 3.84 8.90
N GLY A 206 -13.64 3.02 8.56
CA GLY A 206 -12.67 3.31 7.50
C GLY A 206 -11.38 4.03 7.93
N LYS A 207 -10.96 3.96 9.20
CA LYS A 207 -9.69 4.56 9.66
C LYS A 207 -8.48 4.10 8.85
N SER A 208 -8.28 2.78 8.73
CA SER A 208 -7.20 2.20 7.94
C SER A 208 -7.34 2.52 6.46
N GLN A 209 -8.57 2.57 5.92
CA GLN A 209 -8.81 2.97 4.53
C GLN A 209 -8.48 4.45 4.28
N LEU A 210 -8.77 5.34 5.23
CA LEU A 210 -8.38 6.75 5.17
C LEU A 210 -6.85 6.90 5.19
N ALA A 211 -6.15 6.13 6.04
CA ALA A 211 -4.69 6.10 6.06
C ALA A 211 -4.10 5.57 4.74
N VAL A 212 -4.67 4.50 4.17
CA VAL A 212 -4.27 3.96 2.86
C VAL A 212 -4.43 5.03 1.77
N GLU A 213 -5.59 5.68 1.69
CA GLU A 213 -5.83 6.74 0.70
C GLU A 213 -4.88 7.93 0.89
N PHE A 214 -4.62 8.31 2.14
CA PHE A 214 -3.66 9.37 2.46
C PHE A 214 -2.26 9.02 1.93
N VAL A 215 -1.79 7.79 2.17
CA VAL A 215 -0.49 7.31 1.68
C VAL A 215 -0.40 7.38 0.16
N HIS A 216 -1.42 6.92 -0.58
CA HIS A 216 -1.39 6.91 -2.05
C HIS A 216 -1.47 8.31 -2.69
N ARG A 217 -1.91 9.34 -1.94
CA ARG A 217 -1.93 10.73 -2.42
C ARG A 217 -0.71 11.54 -1.97
N TYR A 218 -0.32 11.38 -0.71
CA TYR A 218 0.69 12.21 -0.05
C TYR A 218 2.04 11.51 0.14
N GLY A 219 2.12 10.19 -0.05
CA GLY A 219 3.35 9.42 0.15
C GLY A 219 4.55 9.95 -0.65
N ARG A 220 4.30 10.51 -1.84
CA ARG A 220 5.30 11.15 -2.70
C ARG A 220 6.08 12.29 -2.03
N PHE A 221 5.50 12.96 -1.04
CA PHE A 221 6.14 14.08 -0.33
C PHE A 221 7.12 13.61 0.75
N PHE A 222 7.24 12.29 0.96
CA PHE A 222 8.14 11.70 1.95
C PHE A 222 9.30 11.00 1.26
N ALA A 223 10.28 11.77 0.79
CA ALA A 223 11.37 11.28 -0.08
C ALA A 223 12.14 10.06 0.46
N GLY A 224 12.18 9.85 1.77
CA GLY A 224 12.79 8.69 2.42
C GLY A 224 11.89 7.44 2.51
N GLY A 225 10.68 7.48 1.97
CA GLY A 225 9.74 6.37 1.89
C GLY A 225 8.57 6.44 2.87
N VAL A 226 7.59 5.58 2.60
CA VAL A 226 6.45 5.27 3.47
C VAL A 226 6.62 3.88 4.06
N PHE A 227 6.41 3.72 5.36
CA PHE A 227 6.55 2.45 6.06
C PHE A 227 5.28 2.18 6.86
N TRP A 228 4.51 1.19 6.44
CA TRP A 228 3.32 0.71 7.15
C TRP A 228 3.70 -0.40 8.12
N LEU A 229 3.19 -0.34 9.35
CA LEU A 229 3.41 -1.34 10.40
C LEU A 229 2.08 -1.67 11.09
N SER A 230 1.84 -2.95 11.34
CA SER A 230 0.76 -3.37 12.24
C SER A 230 1.22 -3.24 13.70
N PHE A 231 0.42 -2.55 14.52
CA PHE A 231 0.59 -2.44 15.97
C PHE A 231 -0.49 -3.22 16.73
N ALA A 232 -1.24 -4.10 16.04
CA ALA A 232 -2.32 -4.89 16.62
C ALA A 232 -1.82 -5.85 17.71
N ASP A 233 -0.65 -6.47 17.50
CA ASP A 233 0.04 -7.30 18.49
C ASP A 233 1.38 -6.66 18.89
N PRO A 234 1.56 -6.20 20.15
CA PRO A 234 2.82 -5.66 20.65
C PRO A 234 4.03 -6.57 20.47
N ALA A 235 3.85 -7.89 20.50
CA ALA A 235 4.94 -8.84 20.33
C ALA A 235 5.47 -8.89 18.89
N SER A 236 4.62 -8.57 17.91
CA SER A 236 4.96 -8.56 16.48
C SER A 236 5.69 -7.27 16.02
N VAL A 237 5.56 -6.16 16.75
CA VAL A 237 6.05 -4.83 16.30
C VAL A 237 7.55 -4.81 16.03
N LEU A 238 8.34 -5.57 16.79
CA LEU A 238 9.77 -5.71 16.55
C LEU A 238 10.06 -6.26 15.14
N ALA A 239 9.30 -7.27 14.72
CA ALA A 239 9.43 -7.89 13.41
C ALA A 239 8.92 -6.97 12.29
N GLU A 240 7.79 -6.29 12.51
CA GLU A 240 7.24 -5.29 11.59
C GLU A 240 8.25 -4.15 11.33
N ALA A 241 8.94 -3.68 12.37
CA ALA A 241 9.96 -2.64 12.24
C ALA A 241 11.23 -3.17 11.54
N ALA A 242 11.70 -4.36 11.88
CA ALA A 242 12.84 -4.98 11.19
C ALA A 242 12.58 -5.14 9.68
N ALA A 243 11.36 -5.53 9.29
CA ALA A 243 10.94 -5.68 7.91
C ALA A 243 10.87 -4.36 7.12
N CYS A 244 10.98 -3.21 7.78
CA CYS A 244 11.13 -1.91 7.11
C CYS A 244 12.57 -1.62 6.68
N GLY A 245 13.52 -2.46 7.10
CA GLY A 245 14.90 -2.48 6.61
C GLY A 245 15.14 -3.68 5.71
N ASP A 246 16.36 -3.75 5.16
CA ASP A 246 16.84 -4.90 4.39
C ASP A 246 18.17 -5.34 5.00
N PHE A 247 18.08 -6.14 6.07
CA PHE A 247 19.21 -6.58 6.89
C PHE A 247 19.08 -8.06 7.29
N PRO A 248 18.86 -8.99 6.33
CA PRO A 248 18.47 -10.37 6.63
C PRO A 248 19.51 -11.14 7.46
N ASP A 249 20.78 -10.75 7.40
CA ASP A 249 21.89 -11.43 8.08
C ASP A 249 22.04 -11.07 9.56
N LEU A 250 21.31 -10.07 10.05
CA LEU A 250 21.41 -9.61 11.44
C LEU A 250 20.30 -10.21 12.32
N PRO A 251 20.51 -10.37 13.64
CA PRO A 251 19.43 -10.71 14.56
C PRO A 251 18.31 -9.65 14.54
N LEU A 252 17.05 -10.09 14.70
CA LEU A 252 15.87 -9.23 14.63
C LEU A 252 15.96 -7.95 15.48
N PRO A 253 16.45 -7.97 16.74
CA PRO A 253 16.59 -6.75 17.54
C PRO A 253 17.56 -5.74 16.93
N GLU A 254 18.65 -6.20 16.32
CA GLU A 254 19.65 -5.34 15.69
C GLU A 254 19.12 -4.72 14.40
N GLN A 255 18.37 -5.48 13.61
CA GLN A 255 17.67 -4.98 12.42
C GLN A 255 16.72 -3.83 12.80
N ALA A 256 15.85 -4.06 13.80
CA ALA A 256 14.90 -3.06 14.26
C ALA A 256 15.61 -1.80 14.82
N ALA A 257 16.70 -1.96 15.57
CA ALA A 257 17.48 -0.85 16.09
C ALA A 257 18.13 0.00 14.97
N LEU A 258 18.60 -0.64 13.89
CA LEU A 258 19.11 0.08 12.71
C LEU A 258 18.00 0.87 12.01
N VAL A 259 16.80 0.28 11.86
CA VAL A 259 15.64 0.97 11.29
C VAL A 259 15.21 2.15 12.16
N GLN A 260 15.10 1.97 13.47
CA GLN A 260 14.78 3.06 14.39
C GLN A 260 15.79 4.21 14.32
N ARG A 261 17.09 3.91 14.22
CA ARG A 261 18.13 4.94 14.01
C ARG A 261 17.90 5.72 12.72
N ARG A 262 17.57 5.04 11.61
CA ARG A 262 17.24 5.71 10.34
C ARG A 262 16.04 6.63 10.47
N TRP A 263 15.03 6.26 11.26
CA TRP A 263 13.87 7.11 11.48
C TRP A 263 14.17 8.37 12.30
N GLN A 264 15.33 8.49 12.95
CA GLN A 264 15.75 9.74 13.61
C GLN A 264 16.47 10.71 12.66
N GLU A 265 16.78 10.30 11.42
CA GLU A 265 17.46 11.14 10.43
C GLU A 265 16.56 12.27 9.91
N ALA A 266 17.16 13.33 9.37
CA ALA A 266 16.44 14.48 8.83
C ALA A 266 15.61 14.17 7.57
N THR A 267 15.88 13.05 6.88
CA THR A 267 15.18 12.66 5.66
C THR A 267 13.68 12.45 5.94
N PRO A 268 12.77 13.10 5.19
CA PRO A 268 11.33 12.98 5.39
C PRO A 268 10.83 11.56 5.14
N ARG A 269 10.11 10.99 6.10
CA ARG A 269 9.50 9.65 5.99
C ARG A 269 8.11 9.67 6.62
N LEU A 270 7.21 8.86 6.09
CA LEU A 270 5.90 8.63 6.70
C LEU A 270 5.87 7.24 7.32
N LEU A 271 5.68 7.18 8.62
CA LEU A 271 5.45 5.95 9.37
C LEU A 271 3.96 5.82 9.62
N VAL A 272 3.37 4.70 9.22
CA VAL A 272 1.96 4.39 9.49
C VAL A 272 1.87 3.28 10.52
N PHE A 273 1.34 3.60 11.71
CA PHE A 273 1.11 2.63 12.78
C PHE A 273 -0.38 2.27 12.81
N ASP A 274 -0.74 1.15 12.18
CA ASP A 274 -2.14 0.71 12.10
C ASP A 274 -2.51 -0.10 13.35
N ASN A 275 -3.70 0.12 13.91
CA ASN A 275 -4.20 -0.51 15.13
C ASN A 275 -3.32 -0.25 16.38
N CYS A 276 -2.76 0.96 16.50
CA CYS A 276 -1.96 1.33 17.67
C CYS A 276 -2.85 1.79 18.83
N GLU A 277 -3.05 0.93 19.83
CA GLU A 277 -3.92 1.21 20.99
C GLU A 277 -3.15 1.49 22.30
N GLU A 278 -1.86 1.16 22.35
CA GLU A 278 -0.99 1.29 23.52
C GLU A 278 -0.11 2.54 23.45
N GLU A 279 -0.18 3.38 24.48
CA GLU A 279 0.56 4.64 24.54
C GLU A 279 2.06 4.42 24.77
N GLU A 280 2.41 3.43 25.59
CA GLU A 280 3.78 3.02 25.86
C GLU A 280 4.46 2.50 24.59
N LEU A 281 3.71 1.76 23.78
CA LEU A 281 4.17 1.24 22.50
C LEU A 281 4.40 2.38 21.51
N LEU A 282 3.47 3.33 21.43
CA LEU A 282 3.65 4.55 20.63
C LEU A 282 4.88 5.33 21.08
N ASP A 283 5.07 5.59 22.38
CA ASP A 283 6.22 6.37 22.86
C ASP A 283 7.56 5.69 22.59
N ARG A 284 7.60 4.37 22.69
CA ARG A 284 8.79 3.56 22.41
C ARG A 284 9.20 3.61 20.94
N TRP A 285 8.23 3.54 20.02
CA TRP A 285 8.51 3.34 18.60
C TRP A 285 8.48 4.61 17.76
N ARG A 286 7.79 5.66 18.21
CA ARG A 286 7.77 6.93 17.49
C ARG A 286 9.17 7.57 17.46
N PRO A 287 9.58 8.14 16.32
CA PRO A 287 10.79 8.96 16.29
C PRO A 287 10.62 10.19 17.18
N ARG A 288 11.68 10.55 17.91
CA ARG A 288 11.70 11.70 18.83
C ARG A 288 12.31 12.94 18.16
N SER A 289 12.96 12.74 17.02
CA SER A 289 13.66 13.75 16.24
C SER A 289 13.67 13.37 14.75
N GLY A 290 14.17 14.27 13.90
CA GLY A 290 14.33 14.00 12.47
C GLY A 290 13.15 14.43 11.60
N GLY A 291 13.14 13.92 10.37
CA GLY A 291 12.17 14.27 9.33
C GLY A 291 10.90 13.41 9.33
N CYS A 292 10.82 12.39 10.18
CA CYS A 292 9.67 11.49 10.19
C CYS A 292 8.38 12.19 10.58
N ARG A 293 7.29 11.68 9.99
CA ARG A 293 5.92 11.93 10.38
C ARG A 293 5.26 10.60 10.70
N VAL A 294 4.47 10.57 11.76
CA VAL A 294 3.77 9.38 12.22
C VAL A 294 2.27 9.60 12.02
N LEU A 295 1.67 8.76 11.20
CA LEU A 295 0.22 8.62 11.08
C LEU A 295 -0.17 7.33 11.80
N LEU A 296 -1.14 7.37 12.72
CA LEU A 296 -1.60 6.14 13.36
C LEU A 296 -3.12 6.00 13.26
N THR A 297 -3.60 4.77 13.26
CA THR A 297 -5.02 4.45 13.39
C THR A 297 -5.28 3.81 14.75
N SER A 298 -6.38 4.19 15.39
CA SER A 298 -6.67 3.73 16.75
C SER A 298 -8.15 3.80 17.08
N ARG A 299 -8.61 2.94 18.00
CA ARG A 299 -9.91 3.05 18.66
C ARG A 299 -9.83 3.96 19.89
N ARG A 300 -8.71 4.57 20.22
CA ARG A 300 -8.69 5.60 21.25
C ARG A 300 -9.37 6.87 20.74
N SER A 301 -10.19 7.46 21.59
CA SER A 301 -10.74 8.80 21.39
C SER A 301 -9.86 9.90 22.00
N ALA A 302 -8.95 9.52 22.89
CA ALA A 302 -8.04 10.42 23.57
C ALA A 302 -6.66 9.77 23.76
N TRP A 303 -5.64 10.62 23.79
CA TRP A 303 -4.24 10.27 23.99
C TRP A 303 -3.67 11.18 25.08
N ASP A 304 -2.69 10.70 25.84
CA ASP A 304 -1.95 11.56 26.78
C ASP A 304 -1.40 12.81 26.05
N LEU A 305 -1.65 13.99 26.63
CA LEU A 305 -1.22 15.28 26.11
C LEU A 305 0.31 15.37 25.95
N VAL A 306 1.07 14.66 26.79
CA VAL A 306 2.55 14.59 26.71
C VAL A 306 3.02 13.94 25.42
N LEU A 307 2.20 13.08 24.81
CA LEU A 307 2.51 12.49 23.51
C LEU A 307 2.32 13.48 22.37
N GLY A 308 1.64 14.62 22.56
CA GLY A 308 1.46 15.63 21.51
C GLY A 308 0.74 15.10 20.26
N VAL A 309 -0.05 14.03 20.41
CA VAL A 309 -0.80 13.40 19.32
C VAL A 309 -1.96 14.31 18.91
N ARG A 310 -1.99 14.71 17.62
CA ARG A 310 -3.14 15.42 17.06
C ARG A 310 -4.18 14.41 16.59
N SER A 311 -5.26 14.25 17.35
CA SER A 311 -6.35 13.35 16.99
C SER A 311 -7.32 13.98 16.00
N LEU A 312 -7.51 13.32 14.86
CA LEU A 312 -8.63 13.54 13.96
C LEU A 312 -9.74 12.54 14.32
N ALA A 313 -10.89 13.05 14.74
CA ALA A 313 -12.03 12.22 15.05
C ALA A 313 -12.78 11.86 13.75
N LEU A 314 -12.75 10.59 13.36
CA LEU A 314 -13.45 10.10 12.18
C LEU A 314 -14.88 9.68 12.55
N GLY A 315 -15.87 10.28 11.88
CA GLY A 315 -17.30 9.93 11.99
C GLY A 315 -17.79 9.01 10.88
N VAL A 316 -19.09 8.68 10.85
CA VAL A 316 -19.73 7.97 9.72
C VAL A 316 -19.69 8.84 8.44
N LEU A 317 -20.06 8.28 7.29
CA LEU A 317 -20.12 9.08 6.06
C LEU A 317 -21.29 10.07 6.13
N PRO A 318 -21.14 11.28 5.58
CA PRO A 318 -22.28 12.12 5.26
C PRO A 318 -23.25 11.36 4.36
N ARG A 319 -24.56 11.48 4.61
CA ARG A 319 -25.60 10.74 3.86
C ARG A 319 -25.46 10.83 2.34
N ALA A 320 -25.11 12.01 1.82
CA ALA A 320 -24.91 12.20 0.39
C ALA A 320 -23.75 11.33 -0.16
N GLU A 321 -22.67 11.20 0.60
CA GLU A 321 -21.53 10.34 0.25
C GLU A 321 -21.90 8.86 0.38
N SER A 322 -22.71 8.47 1.38
CA SER A 322 -23.22 7.10 1.52
C SER A 322 -24.06 6.67 0.30
N VAL A 323 -24.95 7.54 -0.17
CA VAL A 323 -25.76 7.28 -1.38
C VAL A 323 -24.89 7.20 -2.62
N ALA A 324 -23.96 8.14 -2.78
CA ALA A 324 -22.98 8.11 -3.87
C ALA A 324 -22.14 6.81 -3.86
N PHE A 325 -21.77 6.33 -2.67
CA PHE A 325 -21.03 5.08 -2.49
C PHE A 325 -21.86 3.86 -2.93
N LEU A 326 -23.11 3.72 -2.44
CA LEU A 326 -24.00 2.62 -2.84
C LEU A 326 -24.27 2.63 -4.35
N ARG A 327 -24.37 3.81 -4.96
CA ARG A 327 -24.56 3.95 -6.41
C ARG A 327 -23.40 3.38 -7.23
N LYS A 328 -22.16 3.33 -6.70
CA LYS A 328 -21.05 2.65 -7.39
C LYS A 328 -21.36 1.16 -7.67
N PHE A 329 -22.18 0.54 -6.84
CA PHE A 329 -22.62 -0.85 -6.98
C PHE A 329 -23.89 -1.01 -7.82
N ARG A 330 -24.76 0.02 -7.77
CA ARG A 330 -26.05 0.11 -8.47
C ARG A 330 -26.10 1.29 -9.43
N ALA A 331 -25.18 1.28 -10.40
CA ALA A 331 -25.09 2.32 -11.42
C ALA A 331 -26.33 2.38 -12.34
N ASP A 332 -27.14 1.32 -12.32
CA ASP A 332 -28.44 1.21 -12.99
C ASP A 332 -29.54 2.08 -12.35
N LEU A 333 -29.33 2.55 -11.11
CA LEU A 333 -30.31 3.36 -10.39
C LEU A 333 -30.05 4.88 -10.54
N PRO A 334 -31.09 5.72 -10.40
CA PRO A 334 -30.95 7.17 -10.42
C PRO A 334 -29.97 7.71 -9.36
N ALA A 335 -29.38 8.87 -9.64
CA ALA A 335 -28.43 9.52 -8.74
C ALA A 335 -29.02 9.85 -7.35
N ALA A 336 -30.30 10.25 -7.33
CA ALA A 336 -31.06 10.59 -6.13
C ALA A 336 -32.14 9.54 -5.88
N ASP A 337 -31.78 8.26 -5.94
CA ASP A 337 -32.71 7.16 -5.66
C ASP A 337 -33.12 7.17 -4.16
N PRO A 338 -34.42 7.27 -3.86
CA PRO A 338 -34.90 7.33 -2.47
C PRO A 338 -34.69 6.03 -1.70
N GLU A 339 -34.62 4.88 -2.38
CA GLU A 339 -34.37 3.59 -1.74
C GLU A 339 -32.91 3.47 -1.30
N LEU A 340 -31.95 3.95 -2.11
CA LEU A 340 -30.55 4.05 -1.68
C LEU A 340 -30.37 5.00 -0.50
N HIS A 341 -31.10 6.12 -0.48
CA HIS A 341 -31.09 7.05 0.65
C HIS A 341 -31.60 6.40 1.94
N ALA A 342 -32.73 5.70 1.87
CA ALA A 342 -33.31 5.02 3.01
C ALA A 342 -32.49 3.81 3.46
N LEU A 343 -31.87 3.08 2.52
CA LEU A 343 -30.95 2.00 2.82
C LEU A 343 -29.69 2.51 3.53
N ALA A 344 -29.11 3.63 3.08
CA ALA A 344 -27.97 4.25 3.76
C ALA A 344 -28.31 4.63 5.21
N ALA A 345 -29.53 5.11 5.45
CA ALA A 345 -30.04 5.39 6.79
C ALA A 345 -30.13 4.13 7.66
N GLU A 346 -30.69 3.05 7.11
CA GLU A 346 -30.82 1.77 7.80
C GLU A 346 -29.46 1.16 8.18
N LEU A 347 -28.43 1.42 7.37
CA LEU A 347 -27.06 0.96 7.59
C LEU A 347 -26.24 1.89 8.49
N GLY A 348 -26.86 2.95 9.03
CA GLY A 348 -26.22 3.93 9.91
C GLY A 348 -25.07 4.69 9.24
N ASP A 349 -25.09 4.81 7.91
CA ASP A 349 -24.06 5.49 7.12
C ASP A 349 -22.62 4.96 7.35
N LEU A 350 -22.50 3.72 7.84
CA LEU A 350 -21.23 3.08 8.16
C LEU A 350 -20.56 2.52 6.88
N PRO A 351 -19.33 2.95 6.51
CA PRO A 351 -18.66 2.52 5.28
C PRO A 351 -18.61 1.01 5.05
N LEU A 352 -18.26 0.23 6.08
CA LEU A 352 -18.19 -1.22 5.96
C LEU A 352 -19.57 -1.85 5.69
N ALA A 353 -20.61 -1.43 6.42
CA ALA A 353 -21.97 -1.93 6.21
C ALA A 353 -22.50 -1.56 4.82
N LEU A 354 -22.23 -0.33 4.37
CA LEU A 354 -22.55 0.12 3.01
C LEU A 354 -21.81 -0.69 1.94
N HIS A 355 -20.54 -1.04 2.17
CA HIS A 355 -19.75 -1.83 1.23
C HIS A 355 -20.30 -3.26 1.10
N LEU A 356 -20.64 -3.88 2.23
CA LEU A 356 -21.23 -5.23 2.26
C LEU A 356 -22.60 -5.23 1.56
N ALA A 357 -23.48 -4.29 1.91
CA ALA A 357 -24.79 -4.13 1.28
C ALA A 357 -24.69 -3.83 -0.22
N GLY A 358 -23.78 -2.92 -0.61
CA GLY A 358 -23.53 -2.57 -2.00
C GLY A 358 -23.05 -3.77 -2.81
N SER A 359 -22.07 -4.52 -2.29
CA SER A 359 -21.53 -5.73 -2.95
C SER A 359 -22.60 -6.80 -3.12
N TYR A 360 -23.45 -7.00 -2.10
CA TYR A 360 -24.60 -7.89 -2.18
C TYR A 360 -25.57 -7.46 -3.28
N LEU A 361 -25.98 -6.18 -3.28
CA LEU A 361 -26.90 -5.62 -4.26
C LEU A 361 -26.33 -5.63 -5.68
N HIS A 362 -25.01 -5.53 -5.84
CA HIS A 362 -24.35 -5.68 -7.13
C HIS A 362 -24.48 -7.11 -7.66
N ARG A 363 -24.15 -8.10 -6.83
CA ARG A 363 -24.20 -9.53 -7.20
C ARG A 363 -25.63 -10.00 -7.49
N TYR A 364 -26.60 -9.56 -6.69
CA TYR A 364 -28.00 -9.98 -6.78
C TYR A 364 -28.91 -8.92 -7.42
N ARG A 365 -28.36 -8.00 -8.22
CA ARG A 365 -29.10 -6.85 -8.79
C ARG A 365 -30.35 -7.21 -9.59
N HIS A 366 -30.40 -8.43 -10.15
CA HIS A 366 -31.52 -8.91 -10.97
C HIS A 366 -32.61 -9.60 -10.15
N SER A 367 -32.35 -9.95 -8.89
CA SER A 367 -33.27 -10.67 -8.01
C SER A 367 -33.62 -9.92 -6.72
N VAL A 368 -32.83 -8.91 -6.35
CA VAL A 368 -33.03 -8.14 -5.12
C VAL A 368 -32.98 -6.65 -5.41
N THR A 369 -34.05 -5.95 -5.01
CA THR A 369 -34.11 -4.49 -5.03
C THR A 369 -33.55 -3.92 -3.72
N PRO A 370 -33.06 -2.66 -3.70
CA PRO A 370 -32.61 -2.04 -2.45
C PRO A 370 -33.70 -1.98 -1.37
N ALA A 371 -34.96 -1.78 -1.77
CA ALA A 371 -36.11 -1.81 -0.88
C ALA A 371 -36.28 -3.19 -0.23
N ALA A 372 -36.29 -4.26 -1.03
CA ALA A 372 -36.41 -5.62 -0.51
C ALA A 372 -35.25 -5.99 0.43
N TYR A 373 -34.02 -5.63 0.06
CA TYR A 373 -32.85 -5.84 0.93
C TYR A 373 -32.95 -5.09 2.27
N ARG A 374 -33.45 -3.84 2.24
CA ARG A 374 -33.69 -3.06 3.47
C ARG A 374 -34.75 -3.73 4.36
N ASP A 375 -35.82 -4.24 3.76
CA ASP A 375 -36.87 -4.93 4.52
C ASP A 375 -36.34 -6.23 5.13
N ASP A 376 -35.47 -6.94 4.41
CA ASP A 376 -34.75 -8.10 4.95
C ASP A 376 -33.86 -7.69 6.14
N LEU A 377 -33.10 -6.60 6.07
CA LEU A 377 -32.28 -6.11 7.21
C LEU A 377 -33.06 -5.85 8.51
N ARG A 378 -34.37 -5.59 8.40
CA ARG A 378 -35.23 -5.29 9.55
C ARG A 378 -35.78 -6.54 10.23
N ARG A 379 -35.62 -7.72 9.64
CA ARG A 379 -36.11 -8.95 10.24
C ARG A 379 -35.36 -9.27 11.53
N VAL A 380 -36.12 -9.56 12.59
CA VAL A 380 -35.62 -9.68 13.98
C VAL A 380 -34.82 -10.97 14.19
N ASP A 381 -35.07 -12.00 13.38
CA ASP A 381 -34.44 -13.31 13.43
C ASP A 381 -32.97 -13.33 12.97
N ILE A 382 -32.55 -12.37 12.14
CA ILE A 382 -31.19 -12.33 11.56
C ILE A 382 -30.09 -12.26 12.63
N LEU A 383 -30.35 -11.57 13.76
CA LEU A 383 -29.38 -11.45 14.86
C LEU A 383 -29.54 -12.52 15.94
N ASN A 384 -30.51 -13.43 15.82
CA ASN A 384 -30.73 -14.50 16.80
C ASN A 384 -29.72 -15.65 16.68
N HIS A 385 -28.76 -15.57 15.77
CA HIS A 385 -27.71 -16.58 15.65
C HIS A 385 -26.81 -16.59 16.90
N PRO A 386 -26.58 -17.74 17.57
CA PRO A 386 -25.79 -17.81 18.81
C PRO A 386 -24.39 -17.18 18.70
N SER A 387 -23.76 -17.26 17.52
CA SER A 387 -22.44 -16.65 17.27
C SER A 387 -22.46 -15.11 17.18
N LEU A 388 -23.62 -14.49 17.01
CA LEU A 388 -23.81 -13.03 16.98
C LEU A 388 -24.31 -12.48 18.33
N GLN A 389 -24.58 -13.35 19.30
CA GLN A 389 -25.01 -13.00 20.66
C GLN A 389 -23.82 -12.79 21.62
N SER A 390 -22.60 -13.14 21.20
CA SER A 390 -21.37 -12.98 21.99
C SER A 390 -20.62 -11.72 21.58
N GLY A 391 -20.88 -10.60 22.24
CA GLY A 391 -20.14 -9.34 22.07
C GLY A 391 -20.85 -8.20 22.78
N GLY A 392 -20.09 -7.36 23.51
CA GLY A 392 -20.62 -6.33 24.41
C GLY A 392 -21.57 -5.32 23.76
N ILE A 393 -22.29 -4.57 24.60
CA ILE A 393 -23.24 -3.53 24.18
C ILE A 393 -22.51 -2.49 23.32
N SER A 394 -22.72 -2.52 22.00
CA SER A 394 -22.40 -1.40 21.12
C SER A 394 -23.35 -0.24 21.47
N PRO A 395 -22.87 0.91 22.00
CA PRO A 395 -23.74 2.01 22.42
C PRO A 395 -24.59 2.61 21.27
N THR A 396 -24.24 2.29 20.03
CA THR A 396 -24.78 2.92 18.81
C THR A 396 -25.32 1.91 17.78
N GLY A 397 -25.35 0.60 18.07
CA GLY A 397 -25.90 -0.42 17.16
C GLY A 397 -25.09 -0.70 15.87
N HIS A 398 -23.85 -0.18 15.74
CA HIS A 398 -23.08 -0.31 14.49
C HIS A 398 -22.55 -1.71 14.21
N GLU A 399 -22.14 -2.45 15.24
CA GLU A 399 -21.79 -3.87 15.12
C GLU A 399 -23.00 -4.67 14.65
N GLN A 400 -24.22 -4.28 15.04
CA GLN A 400 -25.46 -4.89 14.58
C GLN A 400 -25.71 -4.61 13.10
N HIS A 401 -25.42 -3.41 12.58
CA HIS A 401 -25.54 -3.13 11.14
C HIS A 401 -24.60 -4.00 10.31
N VAL A 402 -23.34 -4.14 10.72
CA VAL A 402 -22.38 -5.03 10.04
C VAL A 402 -22.83 -6.49 10.15
N ALA A 403 -23.20 -6.94 11.35
CA ALA A 403 -23.69 -8.31 11.58
C ALA A 403 -24.91 -8.65 10.72
N ARG A 404 -25.90 -7.75 10.61
CA ARG A 404 -27.09 -7.95 9.76
C ARG A 404 -26.71 -8.07 8.28
N THR A 405 -25.84 -7.18 7.78
CA THR A 405 -25.39 -7.26 6.37
C THR A 405 -24.59 -8.52 6.07
N PHE A 406 -23.75 -8.94 7.02
CA PHE A 406 -22.96 -10.16 6.90
C PHE A 406 -23.86 -11.40 6.94
N ALA A 407 -24.80 -11.49 7.88
CA ALA A 407 -25.74 -12.59 8.01
C ALA A 407 -26.59 -12.78 6.74
N LEU A 408 -27.15 -11.70 6.17
CA LEU A 408 -27.89 -11.79 4.91
C LEU A 408 -27.05 -12.32 3.74
N SER A 409 -25.75 -12.03 3.72
CA SER A 409 -24.83 -12.54 2.70
C SER A 409 -24.47 -14.00 2.97
N PHE A 410 -24.29 -14.36 4.24
CA PHE A 410 -23.97 -15.71 4.68
C PHE A 410 -25.13 -16.69 4.42
N ASP A 411 -26.37 -16.28 4.69
CA ASP A 411 -27.59 -17.09 4.49
C ASP A 411 -27.88 -17.39 3.00
N ARG A 412 -27.20 -16.72 2.07
CA ARG A 412 -27.28 -17.01 0.63
C ARG A 412 -26.34 -18.13 0.18
N LEU A 413 -25.39 -18.56 1.01
CA LEU A 413 -24.43 -19.60 0.67
C LEU A 413 -25.10 -20.98 0.77
N HIS A 414 -25.15 -21.71 -0.34
CA HIS A 414 -25.77 -23.03 -0.38
C HIS A 414 -24.70 -24.13 -0.34
N PRO A 415 -24.75 -25.10 0.59
CA PRO A 415 -23.73 -26.15 0.67
C PRO A 415 -23.69 -27.08 -0.55
N ASP A 416 -24.77 -27.12 -1.34
CA ASP A 416 -24.83 -27.90 -2.58
C ASP A 416 -24.14 -27.20 -3.77
N ASP A 417 -23.87 -25.90 -3.68
CA ASP A 417 -23.03 -25.21 -4.67
C ASP A 417 -21.55 -25.37 -4.27
N PRO A 418 -20.69 -25.92 -5.16
CA PRO A 418 -19.29 -26.18 -4.81
C PRO A 418 -18.50 -24.94 -4.39
N ALA A 419 -18.80 -23.77 -4.96
CA ALA A 419 -18.10 -22.54 -4.61
C ALA A 419 -18.55 -22.00 -3.26
N ASP A 420 -19.85 -22.06 -2.97
CA ASP A 420 -20.40 -21.67 -1.68
C ASP A 420 -19.98 -22.62 -0.55
N ALA A 421 -19.92 -23.93 -0.81
CA ALA A 421 -19.39 -24.92 0.12
C ALA A 421 -17.93 -24.62 0.49
N LEU A 422 -17.10 -24.30 -0.51
CA LEU A 422 -15.72 -23.88 -0.30
C LEU A 422 -15.65 -22.56 0.49
N ALA A 423 -16.51 -21.59 0.19
CA ALA A 423 -16.57 -20.33 0.93
C ALA A 423 -16.94 -20.54 2.41
N LEU A 424 -17.92 -21.39 2.69
CA LEU A 424 -18.31 -21.78 4.05
C LEU A 424 -17.17 -22.48 4.79
N ALA A 425 -16.46 -23.40 4.13
CA ALA A 425 -15.29 -24.05 4.70
C ALA A 425 -14.19 -23.03 5.03
N LEU A 426 -13.86 -22.13 4.09
CA LEU A 426 -12.88 -21.07 4.29
C LEU A 426 -13.24 -20.16 5.48
N LEU A 427 -14.49 -19.72 5.59
CA LEU A 427 -14.95 -18.87 6.70
C LEU A 427 -14.83 -19.59 8.05
N ARG A 428 -15.20 -20.87 8.11
CA ARG A 428 -15.05 -21.69 9.33
C ARG A 428 -13.60 -21.84 9.75
N ARG A 429 -12.68 -22.06 8.80
CA ARG A 429 -11.25 -22.17 9.08
C ARG A 429 -10.64 -20.82 9.47
N ALA A 430 -11.03 -19.74 8.78
CA ALA A 430 -10.59 -18.39 9.09
C ALA A 430 -10.96 -17.98 10.53
N ALA A 431 -12.12 -18.40 11.03
CA ALA A 431 -12.56 -18.14 12.40
C ALA A 431 -11.69 -18.79 13.49
N CYS A 432 -10.84 -19.76 13.14
CA CYS A 432 -9.90 -20.40 14.07
C CYS A 432 -8.56 -19.63 14.19
N PHE A 433 -8.31 -18.63 13.34
CA PHE A 433 -7.08 -17.82 13.39
C PHE A 433 -7.21 -16.68 14.41
N ALA A 434 -6.05 -16.16 14.84
CA ALA A 434 -6.00 -15.02 15.76
C ALA A 434 -6.70 -13.79 15.12
N PRO A 435 -7.59 -13.10 15.85
CA PRO A 435 -8.29 -11.94 15.33
C PRO A 435 -7.30 -10.79 15.08
N GLY A 436 -7.46 -10.10 13.95
CA GLY A 436 -6.64 -8.92 13.60
C GLY A 436 -5.31 -9.23 12.94
N GLU A 437 -4.93 -10.50 12.80
CA GLU A 437 -3.69 -10.93 12.15
C GLU A 437 -3.90 -11.29 10.66
N PRO A 438 -2.94 -10.97 9.77
CA PRO A 438 -2.97 -11.46 8.40
C PRO A 438 -2.97 -12.99 8.37
N ILE A 439 -3.98 -13.59 7.74
CA ILE A 439 -4.04 -15.04 7.54
C ILE A 439 -3.17 -15.40 6.33
N PRO A 440 -2.07 -16.17 6.50
CA PRO A 440 -1.25 -16.57 5.36
C PRO A 440 -2.07 -17.44 4.40
N ARG A 441 -2.16 -17.02 3.14
CA ARG A 441 -2.98 -17.69 2.12
C ARG A 441 -2.68 -19.18 2.02
N ASP A 442 -1.40 -19.55 1.98
CA ASP A 442 -0.99 -20.95 1.87
C ASP A 442 -1.37 -21.77 3.10
N LEU A 443 -1.33 -21.16 4.29
CA LEU A 443 -1.76 -21.83 5.52
C LEU A 443 -3.26 -22.06 5.50
N LEU A 444 -4.05 -21.05 5.14
CA LEU A 444 -5.50 -21.18 5.00
C LEU A 444 -5.87 -22.26 3.98
N LEU A 445 -5.23 -22.28 2.81
CA LEU A 445 -5.48 -23.30 1.79
C LEU A 445 -5.10 -24.71 2.26
N LYS A 446 -4.01 -24.86 3.01
CA LYS A 446 -3.64 -26.15 3.62
C LYS A 446 -4.68 -26.68 4.61
N THR A 447 -5.42 -25.81 5.30
CA THR A 447 -6.51 -26.25 6.19
C THR A 447 -7.68 -26.90 5.47
N LEU A 448 -7.80 -26.69 4.15
CA LEU A 448 -8.86 -27.29 3.32
C LEU A 448 -8.46 -28.66 2.76
N ALA A 449 -7.16 -28.89 2.49
CA ALA A 449 -6.66 -30.11 1.86
C ALA A 449 -6.76 -31.37 2.76
N GLY A 450 -7.00 -31.20 4.06
CA GLY A 450 -7.13 -32.31 5.01
C GLY A 450 -8.45 -33.10 4.93
N GLU A 451 -9.46 -32.60 4.19
CA GLU A 451 -10.77 -33.26 4.10
C GLU A 451 -10.79 -34.41 3.09
N GLU A 452 -10.05 -34.33 1.98
CA GLU A 452 -9.96 -35.42 0.98
C GLU A 452 -9.24 -36.67 1.52
N ALA A 453 -8.30 -36.50 2.45
CA ALA A 453 -7.55 -37.62 3.04
C ALA A 453 -8.31 -38.34 4.17
N ASN A 454 -9.20 -37.64 4.88
CA ASN A 454 -9.98 -38.22 5.98
C ASN A 454 -11.30 -38.86 5.53
N SER A 455 -11.91 -38.40 4.44
CA SER A 455 -13.10 -39.08 3.89
C SER A 455 -12.76 -40.45 3.30
N ALA A 456 -11.57 -40.62 2.71
CA ALA A 456 -11.08 -41.90 2.20
C ALA A 456 -10.67 -42.89 3.31
N ALA A 457 -10.40 -42.40 4.53
CA ALA A 457 -10.02 -43.24 5.67
C ALA A 457 -11.23 -43.80 6.44
N ASP A 458 -12.41 -43.19 6.31
CA ASP A 458 -13.64 -43.61 6.99
C ASP A 458 -14.41 -44.68 6.18
N ASP A 459 -14.39 -44.60 4.84
CA ASP A 459 -14.92 -45.66 3.95
C ASP A 459 -14.14 -46.99 4.03
N GLY A 460 -12.90 -46.95 4.53
CA GLY A 460 -12.05 -48.15 4.69
C GLY A 460 -12.27 -48.94 5.98
N ARG A 461 -13.11 -48.45 6.92
CA ARG A 461 -13.32 -49.09 8.24
C ARG A 461 -14.66 -49.82 8.41
N GLN A 462 -15.52 -49.84 7.39
CA GLN A 462 -16.83 -50.51 7.46
C GLN A 462 -16.90 -51.91 6.84
N THR A 463 -15.79 -52.52 6.43
CA THR A 463 -15.80 -53.88 5.86
C THR A 463 -14.74 -54.81 6.45
N THR A 464 -14.78 -55.10 7.75
CA THR A 464 -14.33 -56.39 8.30
C THR A 464 -14.91 -56.57 9.71
N ASP A 465 -16.17 -56.97 9.82
CA ASP A 465 -16.57 -57.91 10.88
C ASP A 465 -17.85 -58.63 10.44
N ASP A 466 -17.68 -59.77 9.77
CA ASP A 466 -18.69 -60.83 9.76
C ASP A 466 -18.02 -62.18 9.40
N GLY A 467 -17.93 -63.04 10.42
CA GLY A 467 -18.11 -64.49 10.27
C GLY A 467 -16.88 -65.36 9.95
N ARG A 468 -16.19 -65.85 10.99
CA ARG A 468 -16.27 -67.25 11.46
C ARG A 468 -15.41 -67.53 12.68
#